data_AF-A0A8D8Y777-F1
#
_entry.id   AF-A0A8D8Y777-F1
#
_cell.length_a   1.000
_cell.length_b   1.000
_cell.length_c   1.000
_cell.angle_alpha   90.00
_cell.angle_beta   90.00
_cell.angle_gamma   90.00
#
_symmetry.space_group_name_H-M   'P 1'
#
loop_
_entity.id
_entity.type
_entity.pdbx_description
1 polymer ?
#
loop_
_entity_poly.entity_id
_entity_poly.type
_entity_poly.pdbx_seq_one_letter_code
_entity_poly.pdbx_strand_id
1 'polypeptide(L)'
;MSDDERDYDIESAEKRAHHNALERKRRDHIKDSFSSLRDSVPSLQGEKVASRAQILKKAADYIQFMRRKNASHQQDIDDLKRQNAILEAQIRTLEKAKVTGNFAAESSSEMGLEDGGYHHHPGESETDTSDSESGHHGHHMGGGRVTKKMKVNGLEYK
;
A
#
# COMPACT_ATOMS: atom_id res chain seq x y z
N MET A 1 42.30 -45.85 37.77
CA MET A 1 41.15 -44.97 38.06
C MET A 1 40.19 -45.80 38.91
N SER A 2 39.84 -45.31 40.09
CA SER A 2 38.90 -45.95 41.01
C SER A 2 37.47 -45.88 40.44
N ASP A 3 36.60 -46.76 40.90
CA ASP A 3 35.20 -46.82 40.47
C ASP A 3 34.45 -45.53 40.81
N ASP A 4 34.76 -44.92 41.96
CA ASP A 4 34.19 -43.64 42.40
C ASP A 4 34.53 -42.45 41.48
N GLU A 5 35.71 -42.45 40.85
CA GLU A 5 36.09 -41.39 39.89
C GLU A 5 35.34 -41.53 38.57
N ARG A 6 35.01 -42.77 38.16
CA ARG A 6 34.27 -43.04 36.92
C ARG A 6 32.81 -42.59 37.05
N ASP A 7 32.20 -42.78 38.20
CA ASP A 7 30.82 -42.36 38.46
C ASP A 7 30.68 -40.83 38.48
N TYR A 8 31.67 -40.11 39.00
CA TYR A 8 31.69 -38.64 38.97
C TYR A 8 31.77 -38.07 37.55
N ASP A 9 32.61 -38.67 36.70
CA ASP A 9 32.74 -38.26 35.29
C ASP A 9 31.46 -38.54 34.47
N ILE A 10 30.76 -39.64 34.77
CA ILE A 10 29.47 -39.97 34.16
C ILE A 10 28.41 -38.94 34.56
N GLU A 11 28.29 -38.60 35.84
CA GLU A 11 27.32 -37.60 36.33
C GLU A 11 27.58 -36.21 35.70
N SER A 12 28.85 -35.83 35.54
CA SER A 12 29.26 -34.59 34.86
C SER A 12 28.88 -34.60 33.37
N ALA A 13 29.07 -35.74 32.69
CA ALA A 13 28.67 -35.93 31.31
C ALA A 13 27.14 -35.87 31.13
N GLU A 14 26.37 -36.44 32.05
CA GLU A 14 24.90 -36.39 32.06
C GLU A 14 24.39 -34.96 32.24
N LYS A 15 24.95 -34.19 33.20
CA LYS A 15 24.61 -32.76 33.39
C LYS A 15 24.88 -31.95 32.12
N ARG A 16 26.01 -32.20 31.45
CA ARG A 16 26.37 -31.56 30.18
C ARG A 16 25.40 -31.95 29.06
N ALA A 17 25.01 -33.22 28.97
CA ALA A 17 24.07 -33.72 27.99
C ALA A 17 22.67 -33.09 28.17
N HIS A 18 22.20 -33.03 29.42
CA HIS A 18 20.93 -32.39 29.78
C HIS A 18 20.93 -30.89 29.43
N HIS A 19 21.97 -30.16 29.79
CA HIS A 19 22.12 -28.75 29.42
C HIS A 19 22.10 -28.55 27.89
N ASN A 20 22.82 -29.39 27.13
CA ASN A 20 22.83 -29.33 25.67
C ASN A 20 21.45 -29.66 25.06
N ALA A 21 20.67 -30.54 25.68
CA ALA A 21 19.30 -30.84 25.26
C ALA A 21 18.37 -29.64 25.47
N LEU A 22 18.44 -28.99 26.63
CA LEU A 22 17.65 -27.80 26.93
C LEU A 22 17.97 -26.64 25.97
N GLU A 23 19.26 -26.39 25.70
CA GLU A 23 19.65 -25.31 24.80
C GLU A 23 19.24 -25.60 23.34
N ARG A 24 19.26 -26.86 22.90
CA ARG A 24 18.70 -27.24 21.59
C ARG A 24 17.22 -26.88 21.50
N LYS A 25 16.42 -27.28 22.50
CA LYS A 25 14.99 -26.94 22.58
C LYS A 25 14.76 -25.42 22.53
N ARG A 26 15.57 -24.64 23.26
CA ARG A 26 15.51 -23.18 23.23
C ARG A 26 15.80 -22.62 21.84
N ARG A 27 16.82 -23.13 21.15
CA ARG A 27 17.17 -22.68 19.79
C ARG A 27 16.09 -23.02 18.77
N ASP A 28 15.42 -24.15 18.92
CA ASP A 28 14.31 -24.55 18.05
C ASP A 28 13.12 -23.58 18.22
N HIS A 29 12.75 -23.24 19.46
CA HIS A 29 11.70 -22.24 19.72
C HIS A 29 12.04 -20.86 19.11
N ILE A 30 13.31 -20.44 19.19
CA ILE A 30 13.76 -19.18 18.57
C ILE A 30 13.66 -19.29 17.05
N LYS A 31 14.07 -20.41 16.46
CA LYS A 31 13.97 -20.65 15.02
C LYS A 31 12.52 -20.54 14.55
N ASP A 32 11.58 -21.13 15.28
CA ASP A 32 10.14 -21.05 14.99
C ASP A 32 9.64 -19.61 15.08
N SER A 33 10.05 -18.87 16.12
CA SER A 33 9.73 -17.45 16.27
C SER A 33 10.23 -16.60 15.10
N PHE A 34 11.43 -16.89 14.57
CA PHE A 34 11.96 -16.23 13.38
C PHE A 34 11.15 -16.58 12.11
N SER A 35 10.69 -17.83 11.97
CA SER A 35 9.81 -18.23 10.87
C SER A 35 8.49 -17.46 10.92
N SER A 36 7.82 -17.42 12.08
CA SER A 36 6.58 -16.66 12.25
C SER A 36 6.76 -15.15 12.01
N LEU A 37 7.88 -14.57 12.46
CA LEU A 37 8.18 -13.17 12.21
C LEU A 37 8.38 -12.89 10.71
N ARG A 38 9.13 -13.75 10.00
CA ARG A 38 9.35 -13.62 8.56
C ARG A 38 8.01 -13.64 7.81
N ASP A 39 7.15 -14.58 8.13
CA ASP A 39 5.88 -14.77 7.43
C ASP A 39 4.90 -13.60 7.67
N SER A 40 5.06 -12.89 8.79
CA SER A 40 4.28 -11.69 9.14
C SER A 40 4.74 -10.40 8.44
N VAL A 41 5.92 -10.42 7.78
CA VAL A 41 6.50 -9.24 7.11
C VAL A 41 6.32 -9.39 5.60
N PRO A 42 5.46 -8.60 4.93
CA PRO A 42 5.12 -8.79 3.51
C PRO A 42 6.32 -8.80 2.56
N SER A 43 7.33 -7.96 2.83
CA SER A 43 8.54 -7.88 1.98
C SER A 43 9.44 -9.11 2.04
N LEU A 44 9.21 -10.02 2.99
CA LEU A 44 9.94 -11.28 3.14
C LEU A 44 9.14 -12.49 2.65
N GLN A 45 7.85 -12.30 2.32
CA GLN A 45 7.02 -13.37 1.79
C GLN A 45 7.52 -13.75 0.39
N GLY A 46 7.80 -15.04 0.20
CA GLY A 46 8.37 -15.56 -1.06
C GLY A 46 9.90 -15.58 -1.11
N GLU A 47 10.59 -15.00 -0.13
CA GLU A 47 12.05 -15.11 -0.02
C GLU A 47 12.42 -16.48 0.59
N LYS A 48 12.92 -17.39 -0.26
CA LYS A 48 13.24 -18.78 0.15
C LYS A 48 14.25 -18.83 1.30
N VAL A 49 15.16 -17.87 1.38
CA VAL A 49 16.20 -17.81 2.43
C VAL A 49 16.40 -16.35 2.85
N ALA A 50 15.88 -15.98 4.03
CA ALA A 50 16.15 -14.69 4.67
C ALA A 50 17.01 -14.90 5.92
N SER A 51 18.12 -14.18 6.04
CA SER A 51 18.97 -14.26 7.24
C SER A 51 18.28 -13.64 8.47
N ARG A 52 18.68 -14.04 9.68
CA ARG A 52 18.14 -13.47 10.93
C ARG A 52 18.28 -11.94 10.99
N ALA A 53 19.42 -11.41 10.56
CA ALA A 53 19.66 -9.97 10.52
C ALA A 53 18.73 -9.26 9.54
N GLN A 54 18.50 -9.84 8.35
CA GLN A 54 17.55 -9.29 7.38
C GLN A 54 16.12 -9.33 7.91
N ILE A 55 15.70 -10.42 8.56
CA ILE A 55 14.36 -10.54 9.16
C ILE A 55 14.13 -9.41 10.17
N LEU A 56 15.08 -9.21 11.10
CA LEU A 56 14.98 -8.15 12.09
C LEU A 56 14.94 -6.75 11.46
N LYS A 57 15.81 -6.49 10.47
CA LYS A 57 15.85 -5.21 9.77
C LYS A 57 14.53 -4.91 9.06
N LYS A 58 14.04 -5.85 8.24
CA LYS A 58 12.79 -5.68 7.49
C LYS A 58 11.57 -5.61 8.40
N ALA A 59 11.56 -6.32 9.52
CA ALA A 59 10.51 -6.19 10.53
C ALA A 59 10.49 -4.79 11.15
N ALA A 60 11.65 -4.25 11.53
CA ALA A 60 11.76 -2.89 12.06
C ALA A 60 11.29 -1.84 11.04
N ASP A 61 11.74 -1.96 9.79
CA ASP A 61 11.31 -1.09 8.69
C ASP A 61 9.78 -1.17 8.48
N TYR A 62 9.22 -2.38 8.53
CA TYR A 62 7.78 -2.59 8.35
C TYR A 62 6.95 -1.99 9.50
N ILE A 63 7.41 -2.10 10.75
CA ILE A 63 6.76 -1.44 11.89
C ILE A 63 6.74 0.08 11.70
N GLN A 64 7.87 0.68 11.29
CA GLN A 64 7.95 2.13 11.03
C GLN A 64 7.04 2.56 9.87
N PHE A 65 6.99 1.76 8.81
CA PHE A 65 6.09 1.98 7.68
C PHE A 65 4.62 1.93 8.13
N MET A 66 4.22 0.88 8.85
CA MET A 66 2.83 0.72 9.31
C MET A 66 2.41 1.82 10.28
N ARG A 67 3.31 2.31 11.15
CA ARG A 67 3.04 3.48 12.01
C ARG A 67 2.70 4.73 11.20
N ARG A 68 3.51 5.05 10.19
CA ARG A 68 3.26 6.21 9.30
C ARG A 68 1.97 6.03 8.49
N LYS A 69 1.75 4.83 7.95
CA LYS A 69 0.54 4.50 7.20
C LYS A 69 -0.73 4.64 8.06
N ASN A 70 -0.72 4.11 9.27
CA ASN A 70 -1.85 4.22 10.20
C ASN A 70 -2.10 5.68 10.61
N ALA A 71 -1.05 6.50 10.80
CA ALA A 71 -1.21 7.91 11.10
C ALA A 71 -1.87 8.68 9.94
N SER A 72 -1.47 8.42 8.70
CA SER A 72 -2.10 9.00 7.50
C SER A 72 -3.57 8.59 7.43
N HIS A 73 -3.88 7.31 7.60
CA HIS A 73 -5.28 6.85 7.58
C HIS A 73 -6.11 7.46 8.71
N GLN A 74 -5.52 7.68 9.88
CA GLN A 74 -6.21 8.34 10.98
C GLN A 74 -6.54 9.80 10.62
N GLN A 75 -5.61 10.51 9.97
CA GLN A 75 -5.85 11.85 9.46
C GLN A 75 -6.98 11.86 8.42
N ASP A 76 -6.97 10.94 7.46
CA ASP A 76 -8.02 10.81 6.44
C ASP A 76 -9.40 10.58 7.09
N ILE A 77 -9.46 9.71 8.11
CA ILE A 77 -10.67 9.45 8.89
C ILE A 77 -11.17 10.72 9.58
N ASP A 78 -10.28 11.50 10.19
CA ASP A 78 -10.65 12.69 10.95
C ASP A 78 -11.12 13.82 10.00
N ASP A 79 -10.48 13.97 8.84
CA ASP A 79 -10.90 14.93 7.82
C ASP A 79 -12.25 14.56 7.20
N LEU A 80 -12.48 13.27 6.90
CA LEU A 80 -13.80 12.80 6.43
C LEU A 80 -14.89 12.99 7.48
N LYS A 81 -14.61 12.75 8.76
CA LYS A 81 -15.56 13.02 9.85
C LYS A 81 -15.91 14.51 9.93
N ARG A 82 -14.92 15.41 9.78
CA ARG A 82 -15.15 16.86 9.76
C ARG A 82 -16.05 17.25 8.57
N GLN A 83 -15.76 16.73 7.39
CA GLN A 83 -16.56 16.99 6.18
C GLN A 83 -18.00 16.49 6.35
N ASN A 84 -18.20 15.27 6.84
CA ASN A 84 -19.53 14.73 7.12
C ASN A 84 -20.29 15.60 8.13
N ALA A 85 -19.65 16.05 9.21
CA ALA A 85 -20.30 16.92 10.19
C ALA A 85 -20.78 18.25 9.59
N ILE A 86 -20.00 18.84 8.67
CA ILE A 86 -20.38 20.06 7.95
C ILE A 86 -21.57 19.79 7.03
N LEU A 87 -21.51 18.73 6.23
CA LEU A 87 -22.60 18.35 5.31
C LEU A 87 -23.90 18.05 6.06
N GLU A 88 -23.82 17.31 7.16
CA GLU A 88 -24.97 17.05 8.02
C GLU A 88 -25.58 18.35 8.59
N ALA A 89 -24.75 19.32 8.97
CA ALA A 89 -25.23 20.63 9.45
C ALA A 89 -25.93 21.43 8.33
N GLN A 90 -25.41 21.36 7.11
CA GLN A 90 -26.03 21.99 5.94
C GLN A 90 -27.37 21.33 5.62
N ILE A 91 -27.44 19.99 5.62
CA ILE A 91 -28.68 19.23 5.41
C ILE A 91 -29.73 19.64 6.44
N ARG A 92 -29.39 19.63 7.73
CA ARG A 92 -30.31 20.05 8.81
C ARG A 92 -30.84 21.48 8.62
N THR A 93 -29.98 22.39 8.16
CA THR A 93 -30.36 23.79 7.90
C THR A 93 -31.34 23.89 6.73
N LEU A 94 -31.06 23.19 5.63
CA LEU A 94 -31.92 23.16 4.44
C LEU A 94 -33.26 22.47 4.72
N GLU A 95 -33.26 21.37 5.48
CA GLU A 95 -34.48 20.69 5.91
C GLU A 95 -35.35 21.62 6.76
N LYS A 96 -34.75 22.36 7.71
CA LYS A 96 -35.47 23.37 8.49
C LYS A 96 -36.05 24.46 7.61
N ALA A 97 -35.27 25.00 6.66
CA ALA A 97 -35.75 26.03 5.74
C ALA A 97 -36.91 25.54 4.86
N LYS A 98 -36.84 24.30 4.37
CA LYS A 98 -37.91 23.66 3.57
C LYS A 98 -39.20 23.48 4.39
N VAL A 99 -39.09 23.03 5.64
CA VAL A 99 -40.24 22.86 6.55
C VAL A 99 -40.86 24.20 6.96
N THR A 100 -40.04 25.25 7.09
CA THR A 100 -40.50 26.60 7.46
C THR A 100 -41.16 27.35 6.29
N GLY A 101 -41.25 26.74 5.10
CA GLY A 101 -42.05 27.26 3.97
C GLY A 101 -41.51 28.52 3.29
N ASN A 102 -40.28 28.94 3.58
CA ASN A 102 -39.71 30.17 3.04
C ASN A 102 -38.91 29.91 1.75
N PHE A 103 -39.61 29.48 0.69
CA PHE A 103 -39.05 29.50 -0.67
C PHE A 103 -39.19 30.92 -1.19
N ALA A 104 -38.19 31.78 -0.94
CA ALA A 104 -38.14 33.10 -1.54
C ALA A 104 -38.08 32.92 -3.06
N ALA A 105 -39.21 33.21 -3.70
CA ALA A 105 -39.37 33.33 -5.13
C ALA A 105 -38.50 34.50 -5.61
N GLU A 106 -37.27 34.21 -6.04
CA GLU A 106 -36.48 35.14 -6.84
C GLU A 106 -35.93 34.42 -8.08
N SER A 107 -36.82 34.26 -9.06
CA SER A 107 -36.45 34.31 -10.48
C SER A 107 -37.70 34.61 -11.28
N SER A 108 -38.26 35.80 -11.07
CA SER A 108 -39.30 36.38 -11.92
C SER A 108 -39.01 37.87 -12.04
N SER A 109 -38.15 38.21 -12.98
CA SER A 109 -38.07 39.55 -13.56
C SER A 109 -37.64 39.41 -15.01
N GLU A 110 -38.64 39.07 -15.82
CA GLU A 110 -38.69 39.31 -17.26
C GLU A 110 -38.58 40.83 -17.50
N MET A 111 -37.57 41.25 -18.25
CA MET A 111 -37.56 42.51 -19.00
C MET A 111 -37.04 42.19 -20.40
N GLY A 112 -37.97 42.15 -21.36
CA GLY A 112 -37.62 42.16 -22.77
C GLY A 112 -37.05 43.51 -23.19
N LEU A 113 -36.30 43.52 -24.29
CA LEU A 113 -36.13 44.66 -25.21
C LEU A 113 -35.46 44.18 -26.51
N GLU A 114 -36.24 44.34 -27.56
CA GLU A 114 -36.07 44.47 -29.02
C GLU A 114 -34.73 44.28 -29.78
N ASP A 115 -34.93 43.61 -30.92
CA ASP A 115 -34.31 43.68 -32.26
C ASP A 115 -33.34 44.82 -32.61
N GLY A 116 -32.29 44.49 -33.38
CA GLY A 116 -31.58 45.46 -34.23
C GLY A 116 -30.07 45.29 -34.41
N GLY A 117 -29.67 44.72 -35.55
CA GLY A 117 -28.69 45.37 -36.45
C GLY A 117 -27.18 45.25 -36.18
N TYR A 118 -26.54 44.42 -37.02
CA TYR A 118 -25.11 44.34 -37.37
C TYR A 118 -24.31 45.65 -37.36
N HIS A 119 -23.06 45.60 -36.84
CA HIS A 119 -21.93 46.34 -37.40
C HIS A 119 -20.62 45.53 -37.27
N HIS A 120 -19.77 45.69 -38.28
CA HIS A 120 -18.78 44.74 -38.79
C HIS A 120 -17.36 45.33 -38.64
N HIS A 121 -16.42 44.61 -37.99
CA HIS A 121 -14.95 44.50 -38.22
C HIS A 121 -14.04 45.77 -38.32
N PRO A 122 -12.69 45.68 -38.39
CA PRO A 122 -11.67 44.78 -37.81
C PRO A 122 -10.41 45.54 -37.26
N GLY A 123 -9.35 44.82 -36.85
CA GLY A 123 -7.98 45.35 -36.68
C GLY A 123 -7.37 45.04 -35.30
N GLU A 124 -6.62 43.94 -35.15
CA GLU A 124 -5.15 43.82 -35.29
C GLU A 124 -4.36 44.31 -34.05
N SER A 125 -3.74 43.37 -33.33
CA SER A 125 -2.31 43.39 -33.08
C SER A 125 -1.89 42.14 -32.29
N GLU A 126 -0.82 41.57 -32.81
CA GLU A 126 -0.03 40.42 -32.39
C GLU A 126 0.57 40.59 -30.98
N THR A 127 0.74 39.50 -30.24
CA THR A 127 2.02 39.15 -29.57
C THR A 127 1.93 37.78 -28.90
N ASP A 128 2.49 36.80 -29.60
CA ASP A 128 3.42 35.75 -29.17
C ASP A 128 3.76 35.66 -27.65
N THR A 129 3.56 34.49 -27.02
CA THR A 129 4.66 33.70 -26.41
C THR A 129 4.23 32.23 -26.19
N SER A 130 4.83 31.31 -26.95
CA SER A 130 5.41 30.00 -26.59
C SER A 130 5.28 29.46 -25.16
N ASP A 131 5.32 28.16 -24.86
CA ASP A 131 5.36 26.89 -25.60
C ASP A 131 5.22 25.82 -24.49
N SER A 132 4.45 24.76 -24.74
CA SER A 132 4.29 23.66 -23.79
C SER A 132 5.36 22.63 -24.08
N GLU A 133 6.27 22.38 -23.13
CA GLU A 133 7.31 21.36 -23.28
C GLU A 133 6.70 19.97 -23.57
N SER A 134 6.84 19.61 -24.84
CA SER A 134 6.68 18.28 -25.40
C SER A 134 7.72 17.33 -24.82
N GLY A 135 7.23 16.24 -24.24
CA GLY A 135 8.03 15.09 -23.88
C GLY A 135 8.60 14.38 -25.11
N HIS A 136 9.90 14.51 -25.30
CA HIS A 136 10.69 13.52 -26.03
C HIS A 136 11.34 12.54 -25.05
N HIS A 137 11.18 11.24 -25.28
CA HIS A 137 12.27 10.28 -25.56
C HIS A 137 11.71 8.86 -25.78
N GLY A 138 11.86 8.32 -27.00
CA GLY A 138 12.08 6.87 -27.21
C GLY A 138 11.09 6.09 -28.09
N HIS A 139 11.21 6.21 -29.41
CA HIS A 139 10.76 5.17 -30.37
C HIS A 139 11.76 4.00 -30.41
N HIS A 140 11.32 2.74 -30.22
CA HIS A 140 11.65 1.61 -31.12
C HIS A 140 10.74 0.40 -30.83
N MET A 141 9.77 0.13 -31.70
CA MET A 141 8.97 -1.10 -31.74
C MET A 141 9.42 -1.93 -32.94
N GLY A 142 10.18 -2.99 -32.69
CA GLY A 142 10.47 -4.05 -33.66
C GLY A 142 9.66 -5.29 -33.32
N GLY A 143 8.60 -5.55 -34.10
CA GLY A 143 7.75 -6.73 -33.96
C GLY A 143 8.39 -7.98 -34.57
N GLY A 144 8.73 -8.95 -33.73
CA GLY A 144 9.05 -10.33 -34.11
C GLY A 144 7.99 -11.28 -33.56
N ARG A 145 7.23 -11.94 -34.43
CA ARG A 145 6.28 -13.00 -34.05
C ARG A 145 7.06 -14.21 -33.53
N VAL A 146 7.00 -14.49 -32.23
CA VAL A 146 7.45 -15.77 -31.67
C VAL A 146 6.28 -16.74 -31.64
N THR A 147 6.29 -17.73 -32.53
CA THR A 147 5.31 -18.83 -32.53
C THR A 147 5.61 -19.76 -31.35
N LYS A 148 4.67 -19.86 -30.40
CA LYS A 148 4.69 -20.91 -29.37
C LYS A 148 4.47 -22.27 -30.06
N LYS A 149 5.52 -23.10 -30.14
CA LYS A 149 5.34 -24.52 -30.45
C LYS A 149 4.81 -25.23 -29.19
N MET A 150 3.62 -25.81 -29.32
CA MET A 150 3.07 -26.75 -28.35
C MET A 150 3.95 -28.00 -28.30
N LYS A 151 4.43 -28.37 -27.11
CA LYS A 151 5.06 -29.67 -26.86
C LYS A 151 3.93 -30.65 -26.57
N VAL A 152 3.61 -31.50 -27.54
CA VAL A 152 2.68 -32.63 -27.36
C VAL A 152 3.45 -33.79 -26.72
N ASN A 153 2.86 -34.38 -25.68
CA ASN A 153 3.40 -35.51 -24.92
C ASN A 153 3.40 -36.78 -25.79
N GLY A 154 4.53 -37.47 -25.87
CA GLY A 154 4.64 -38.83 -26.40
C GLY A 154 4.77 -39.81 -25.24
N LEU A 155 3.71 -40.57 -24.97
CA LEU A 155 3.76 -41.84 -24.25
C LEU A 155 4.33 -42.88 -25.22
N GLU A 156 5.45 -43.52 -24.89
CA GLU A 156 5.91 -44.70 -25.61
C GLU A 156 5.82 -45.90 -24.66
N TYR A 157 4.87 -46.78 -24.95
CA TYR A 157 4.77 -48.13 -24.38
C TYR A 157 5.60 -49.07 -25.25
N LYS A 158 6.60 -49.74 -24.66
CA LYS A 158 6.98 -51.12 -24.98
C LYS A 158 7.54 -51.77 -23.72
#